data_AF-T0Z127-F1
#
_entry.id   AF-T0Z127-F1
#
_cell.length_a   1.000
_cell.length_b   1.000
_cell.length_c   1.000
_cell.angle_alpha   90.00
_cell.angle_beta   90.00
_cell.angle_gamma   90.00
#
_symmetry.space_group_name_H-M   'P 1'
#
loop_
_entity.id
_entity.type
_entity.pdbx_description
1 polymer ?
#
loop_
_entity_poly.entity_id
_entity_poly.type
_entity_poly.pdbx_seq_one_letter_code
_entity_poly.pdbx_strand_id
1 'polypeptide(L)'
;MQFNRNESGALTPLPNPCVDTGMGLERIAAVLEGVPSNYDIEHFRTLVAAAADSIACSSRESNSLRVIADHARAATFLISDGIRPGNEGRAYVLRRIIRRAVRHGVKEGAEGPFLHRLVPVVGALMAPSYPELSEAVLAE
;
A
#
# COMPACT_ATOMS: atom_id res chain seq x y z
N MET A 1 -18.28 19.69 3.58
CA MET A 1 -17.77 20.18 4.86
C MET A 1 -18.63 21.34 5.35
N GLN A 2 -19.06 21.26 6.62
CA GLN A 2 -19.96 22.25 7.24
C GLN A 2 -19.34 22.95 8.46
N PHE A 3 -18.46 22.25 9.20
CA PHE A 3 -17.92 22.73 10.47
C PHE A 3 -16.40 22.53 10.54
N ASN A 4 -15.73 23.39 11.28
CA ASN A 4 -14.37 23.20 11.77
C ASN A 4 -14.40 22.68 13.22
N ARG A 5 -13.61 21.63 13.52
CA ARG A 5 -13.50 21.07 14.87
C ARG A 5 -12.20 21.54 15.51
N ASN A 6 -12.29 22.21 16.66
CA ASN A 6 -11.10 22.65 17.41
C ASN A 6 -10.60 21.58 18.40
N GLU A 7 -9.53 21.89 19.14
CA GLU A 7 -8.90 20.98 20.11
C GLU A 7 -9.82 20.60 21.29
N SER A 8 -10.76 21.48 21.67
CA SER A 8 -11.77 21.16 22.69
C SER A 8 -12.93 20.31 22.15
N GLY A 9 -12.94 20.04 20.84
CA GLY A 9 -13.98 19.30 20.14
C GLY A 9 -15.19 20.14 19.74
N ALA A 10 -15.19 21.45 19.99
CA ALA A 10 -16.26 22.34 19.58
C ALA A 10 -16.30 22.49 18.04
N LEU A 11 -17.51 22.57 17.51
CA LEU A 11 -17.78 22.71 16.07
C LEU A 11 -18.18 24.15 15.76
N THR A 12 -17.39 24.83 14.92
CA THR A 12 -17.72 26.17 14.42
C THR A 12 -18.10 26.10 12.94
N PRO A 13 -19.15 26.80 12.48
CA PRO A 13 -19.50 26.82 11.06
C PRO A 13 -18.33 27.28 10.20
N LEU A 14 -18.12 26.61 9.06
CA LEU A 14 -17.16 27.10 8.07
C LEU A 14 -17.67 28.39 7.43
N PRO A 15 -16.80 29.38 7.15
CA PRO A 15 -17.20 30.61 6.46
C PRO A 15 -17.84 30.35 5.10
N ASN A 16 -17.31 29.34 4.39
CA ASN A 16 -17.79 28.89 3.09
C ASN A 16 -17.97 27.36 3.14
N PRO A 17 -19.21 26.86 3.22
CA PRO A 17 -19.49 25.43 3.11
C PRO A 17 -19.01 24.89 1.75
N CYS A 18 -18.50 23.67 1.75
CA CYS A 18 -18.02 23.01 0.52
C CYS A 18 -18.46 21.54 0.49
N VAL A 19 -18.15 20.84 -0.61
CA VAL A 19 -18.41 19.41 -0.78
C VAL A 19 -17.07 18.68 -0.84
N ASP A 20 -17.00 17.53 -0.17
CA ASP A 20 -15.85 16.63 -0.16
C ASP A 20 -16.38 15.20 -0.36
N THR A 21 -15.92 14.52 -1.41
CA THR A 21 -16.36 13.17 -1.77
C THR A 21 -15.15 12.27 -1.96
N GLY A 22 -15.24 11.02 -1.51
CA GLY A 22 -14.24 10.00 -1.76
C GLY A 22 -14.87 8.68 -2.15
N MET A 23 -14.35 8.05 -3.21
CA MET A 23 -14.71 6.70 -3.64
C MET A 23 -13.44 5.86 -3.71
N GLY A 24 -13.41 4.73 -3.01
CA GLY A 24 -12.25 3.84 -3.01
C GLY A 24 -12.06 3.19 -4.38
N LEU A 25 -10.97 3.50 -5.07
CA LEU A 25 -10.70 3.03 -6.43
C LEU A 25 -10.72 1.50 -6.51
N GLU A 26 -10.04 0.82 -5.60
CA GLU A 26 -9.96 -0.64 -5.62
C GLU A 26 -11.32 -1.30 -5.32
N ARG A 27 -12.22 -0.61 -4.60
CA ARG A 27 -13.57 -1.11 -4.33
C ARG A 27 -14.47 -0.98 -5.55
N ILE A 28 -14.44 0.17 -6.25
CA ILE A 28 -15.22 0.32 -7.48
C ILE A 28 -14.66 -0.58 -8.59
N ALA A 29 -13.33 -0.75 -8.66
CA ALA A 29 -12.70 -1.71 -9.55
C ALA A 29 -13.19 -3.14 -9.31
N ALA A 30 -13.28 -3.58 -8.05
CA ALA A 30 -13.82 -4.92 -7.73
C ALA A 30 -15.26 -5.12 -8.24
N VAL A 31 -16.11 -4.08 -8.13
CA VAL A 31 -17.47 -4.12 -8.69
C VAL A 31 -17.44 -4.19 -10.22
N LEU A 32 -16.63 -3.37 -10.88
CA LEU A 32 -16.53 -3.31 -12.34
C LEU A 32 -15.92 -4.60 -12.95
N GLU A 33 -14.99 -5.22 -12.25
CA GLU A 33 -14.38 -6.50 -12.62
C GLU A 33 -15.22 -7.72 -12.21
N GLY A 34 -16.31 -7.52 -11.45
CA GLY A 34 -17.21 -8.59 -11.03
C GLY A 34 -16.61 -9.55 -9.99
N VAL A 35 -15.68 -9.06 -9.15
CA VAL A 35 -14.96 -9.87 -8.16
C VAL A 35 -15.34 -9.48 -6.72
N PRO A 36 -15.35 -10.44 -5.77
CA PRO A 36 -15.87 -10.19 -4.41
C PRO A 36 -14.88 -9.46 -3.49
N SER A 37 -13.61 -9.37 -3.86
CA SER A 37 -12.55 -8.75 -3.05
C SER A 37 -11.74 -7.73 -3.83
N ASN A 38 -11.30 -6.67 -3.15
CA ASN A 38 -10.29 -5.76 -3.67
C ASN A 38 -9.00 -6.52 -4.05
N TYR A 39 -8.69 -7.64 -3.40
CA TYR A 39 -7.47 -8.41 -3.70
C TYR A 39 -7.60 -9.27 -4.96
N ASP A 40 -8.80 -9.37 -5.51
CA ASP A 40 -9.08 -10.16 -6.71
C ASP A 40 -9.11 -9.29 -7.98
N ILE A 41 -8.94 -7.97 -7.84
CA ILE A 41 -8.77 -7.07 -8.99
C ILE A 41 -7.41 -7.29 -9.65
N GLU A 42 -7.31 -6.97 -10.93
CA GLU A 42 -6.11 -7.19 -11.75
C GLU A 42 -4.81 -6.67 -11.10
N HIS A 43 -4.83 -5.46 -10.55
CA HIS A 43 -3.66 -4.86 -9.88
C HIS A 43 -3.19 -5.66 -8.65
N PHE A 44 -4.11 -6.05 -7.76
CA PHE A 44 -3.75 -6.80 -6.56
C PHE A 44 -3.39 -8.25 -6.88
N ARG A 45 -4.04 -8.89 -7.86
CA ARG A 45 -3.66 -10.23 -8.32
C ARG A 45 -2.21 -10.26 -8.80
N THR A 46 -1.81 -9.26 -9.56
CA THR A 46 -0.42 -9.11 -10.02
C THR A 46 0.56 -8.97 -8.86
N LEU A 47 0.25 -8.11 -7.87
CA LEU A 47 1.12 -7.94 -6.69
C LEU A 47 1.16 -9.16 -5.77
N VAL A 48 0.03 -9.85 -5.58
CA VAL A 48 -0.04 -11.08 -4.77
C VAL A 48 0.76 -12.21 -5.44
N ALA A 49 0.67 -12.33 -6.77
CA ALA A 49 1.49 -13.27 -7.52
C ALA A 49 2.99 -12.95 -7.40
N ALA A 50 3.38 -11.68 -7.57
CA ALA A 50 4.76 -11.25 -7.39
C ALA A 50 5.27 -11.50 -5.95
N ALA A 51 4.43 -11.30 -4.94
CA ALA A 51 4.76 -11.62 -3.55
C ALA A 51 5.04 -13.12 -3.38
N ALA A 52 4.19 -13.98 -3.94
CA ALA A 52 4.37 -15.43 -3.90
C ALA A 52 5.69 -15.85 -4.58
N ASP A 53 5.95 -15.33 -5.76
CA ASP A 53 7.15 -15.64 -6.54
C ASP A 53 8.42 -15.12 -5.86
N SER A 54 8.35 -13.97 -5.17
CA SER A 54 9.49 -13.41 -4.44
C SER A 54 9.92 -14.25 -3.23
N ILE A 55 9.00 -15.04 -2.67
CA ILE A 55 9.18 -15.89 -1.49
C ILE A 55 9.43 -17.36 -1.88
N ALA A 56 9.02 -17.78 -3.08
CA ALA A 56 8.95 -19.18 -3.49
C ALA A 56 8.05 -20.02 -2.55
N CYS A 57 6.90 -19.47 -2.15
CA CYS A 57 5.98 -20.13 -1.23
C CYS A 57 5.34 -21.39 -1.84
N SER A 58 5.04 -22.38 -0.99
CA SER A 58 4.42 -23.65 -1.40
C SER A 58 2.94 -23.53 -1.75
N SER A 59 2.23 -22.55 -1.19
CA SER A 59 0.83 -22.24 -1.49
C SER A 59 0.67 -20.78 -1.90
N ARG A 60 -0.03 -20.55 -3.01
CA ARG A 60 -0.38 -19.20 -3.50
C ARG A 60 -1.67 -18.66 -2.89
N GLU A 61 -2.40 -19.48 -2.15
CA GLU A 61 -3.63 -19.09 -1.46
C GLU A 61 -3.33 -18.78 0.01
N SER A 62 -2.86 -17.56 0.26
CA SER A 62 -2.53 -17.11 1.61
C SER A 62 -2.91 -15.66 1.86
N ASN A 63 -3.59 -15.43 2.98
CA ASN A 63 -3.87 -14.07 3.46
C ASN A 63 -2.58 -13.28 3.76
N SER A 64 -1.46 -13.95 4.04
CA SER A 64 -0.18 -13.27 4.22
C SER A 64 0.31 -12.62 2.93
N LEU A 65 0.10 -13.26 1.77
CA LEU A 65 0.49 -12.69 0.47
C LEU A 65 -0.29 -11.40 0.17
N ARG A 66 -1.57 -11.35 0.56
CA ARG A 66 -2.40 -10.13 0.50
C ARG A 66 -1.83 -9.02 1.40
N VAL A 67 -1.43 -9.34 2.62
CA VAL A 67 -0.79 -8.38 3.55
C VAL A 67 0.53 -7.88 2.99
N ILE A 68 1.35 -8.76 2.42
CA ILE A 68 2.63 -8.40 1.82
C ILE A 68 2.43 -7.45 0.64
N ALA A 69 1.50 -7.76 -0.27
CA ALA A 69 1.18 -6.92 -1.42
C ALA A 69 0.74 -5.50 -1.01
N ASP A 70 -0.18 -5.40 -0.04
CA ASP A 70 -0.66 -4.13 0.50
C ASP A 70 0.48 -3.32 1.16
N HIS A 71 1.28 -3.99 2.00
CA HIS A 71 2.37 -3.32 2.70
C HIS A 71 3.53 -2.92 1.79
N ALA A 72 3.77 -3.68 0.71
CA ALA A 72 4.74 -3.31 -0.32
C ALA A 72 4.32 -2.03 -1.03
N ARG A 73 3.04 -1.88 -1.39
CA ARG A 73 2.50 -0.63 -1.93
C ARG A 73 2.73 0.53 -0.96
N ALA A 74 2.24 0.40 0.27
CA ALA A 74 2.35 1.47 1.27
C ALA A 74 3.81 1.87 1.54
N ALA A 75 4.71 0.90 1.71
CA ALA A 75 6.13 1.18 1.94
C ALA A 75 6.80 1.87 0.75
N THR A 76 6.49 1.45 -0.48
CA THR A 76 7.05 2.03 -1.71
C THR A 76 6.68 3.51 -1.83
N PHE A 77 5.40 3.84 -1.68
CA PHE A 77 4.93 5.24 -1.72
C PHE A 77 5.52 6.08 -0.59
N LEU A 78 5.51 5.58 0.65
CA LEU A 78 6.08 6.34 1.78
C LEU A 78 7.58 6.64 1.59
N ILE A 79 8.34 5.69 1.04
CA ILE A 79 9.77 5.90 0.76
C ILE A 79 9.97 6.91 -0.37
N SER A 80 9.14 6.83 -1.42
CA SER A 80 9.12 7.79 -2.54
C SER A 80 8.84 9.22 -2.05
N ASP A 81 7.96 9.38 -1.06
CA ASP A 81 7.65 10.66 -0.42
C ASP A 81 8.75 11.15 0.56
N GLY A 82 9.92 10.49 0.57
CA GLY A 82 11.07 10.88 1.39
C GLY A 82 11.07 10.34 2.82
N ILE A 83 10.11 9.49 3.21
CA ILE A 83 10.07 8.93 4.56
C ILE A 83 11.08 7.77 4.65
N ARG A 84 12.00 7.86 5.60
CA ARG A 84 12.97 6.80 5.90
C ARG A 84 12.57 6.04 7.18
N PRO A 85 12.81 4.72 7.29
CA PRO A 85 12.44 3.96 8.49
C PRO A 85 13.17 4.43 9.75
N GLY A 86 12.42 4.69 10.83
CA GLY A 86 12.95 5.28 12.08
C GLY A 86 12.23 4.77 13.33
N ASN A 87 12.56 5.33 14.49
CA ASN A 87 11.98 4.94 15.79
C ASN A 87 10.83 5.83 16.25
N GLU A 88 10.58 6.96 15.58
CA GLU A 88 9.61 7.96 16.01
C GLU A 88 8.71 8.43 14.85
N GLY A 89 7.55 9.00 15.18
CA GLY A 89 6.64 9.62 14.22
C GLY A 89 6.30 8.75 13.00
N ARG A 90 6.29 9.38 11.82
CA ARG A 90 5.98 8.72 10.53
C ARG A 90 7.01 7.64 10.17
N ALA A 91 8.27 7.87 10.52
CA ALA A 91 9.36 6.94 10.29
C ALA A 91 9.15 5.60 11.04
N TYR A 92 8.56 5.64 12.24
CA TYR A 92 8.18 4.44 12.98
C TYR A 92 6.99 3.70 12.37
N VAL A 93 6.02 4.43 11.80
CA VAL A 93 4.90 3.82 11.08
C VAL A 93 5.41 3.03 9.88
N LEU A 94 6.27 3.63 9.05
CA LEU A 94 6.91 2.94 7.92
C LEU A 94 7.68 1.70 8.39
N ARG A 95 8.48 1.82 9.46
CA ARG A 95 9.19 0.68 10.05
C ARG A 95 8.24 -0.45 10.44
N ARG A 96 7.09 -0.15 11.06
CA ARG A 96 6.11 -1.18 11.45
C ARG A 96 5.47 -1.86 10.25
N ILE A 97 5.15 -1.12 9.19
CA ILE A 97 4.63 -1.67 7.93
C ILE A 97 5.63 -2.65 7.32
N ILE A 98 6.89 -2.21 7.13
CA ILE A 98 7.96 -3.05 6.58
C ILE A 98 8.16 -4.31 7.43
N ARG A 99 8.28 -4.16 8.76
CA ARG A 99 8.48 -5.30 9.67
C ARG A 99 7.30 -6.29 9.65
N ARG A 100 6.07 -5.80 9.51
CA ARG A 100 4.88 -6.66 9.41
C ARG A 100 4.87 -7.43 8.09
N ALA A 101 5.22 -6.80 6.97
CA ALA A 101 5.38 -7.48 5.69
C ALA A 101 6.45 -8.59 5.77
N VAL A 102 7.62 -8.27 6.34
CA VAL A 102 8.71 -9.24 6.55
C VAL A 102 8.26 -10.40 7.43
N ARG A 103 7.55 -10.13 8.55
CA ARG A 103 7.01 -11.18 9.41
C ARG A 103 6.05 -12.12 8.66
N HIS A 104 5.19 -11.57 7.81
CA HIS A 104 4.31 -12.37 6.96
C HIS A 104 5.10 -13.17 5.94
N GLY A 105 6.15 -12.62 5.35
CA GLY A 105 7.02 -13.36 4.43
C GLY A 105 7.74 -14.54 5.10
N VAL A 106 8.28 -14.34 6.30
CA VAL A 106 8.87 -15.43 7.10
C VAL A 106 7.84 -16.52 7.39
N LYS A 107 6.59 -16.15 7.69
CA LYS A 107 5.50 -17.11 7.90
C LYS A 107 5.20 -17.94 6.64
N GLU A 108 5.38 -17.36 5.45
CA GLU A 108 5.20 -18.04 4.16
C GLU A 108 6.47 -18.76 3.66
N GLY A 109 7.55 -18.78 4.46
CA GLY A 109 8.78 -19.52 4.15
C GLY A 109 9.91 -18.71 3.53
N ALA A 110 9.89 -17.37 3.61
CA ALA A 110 10.98 -16.56 3.07
C ALA A 110 12.32 -16.83 3.78
N GLU A 111 13.34 -17.26 3.03
CA GLU A 111 14.69 -17.55 3.55
C GLU A 111 15.64 -16.33 3.50
N GLY A 112 15.19 -15.20 2.96
CA GLY A 112 16.01 -14.00 2.84
C GLY A 112 15.20 -12.73 2.50
N PRO A 113 15.88 -11.60 2.27
CA PRO A 113 15.23 -10.37 1.84
C PRO A 113 14.45 -10.57 0.53
N PHE A 114 13.15 -10.26 0.56
CA PHE A 114 12.27 -10.42 -0.61
C PHE A 114 11.49 -9.13 -0.94
N LEU A 115 11.19 -8.30 0.07
CA LEU A 115 10.25 -7.18 -0.09
C LEU A 115 10.70 -6.15 -1.14
N HIS A 116 12.01 -5.91 -1.27
CA HIS A 116 12.56 -4.99 -2.26
C HIS A 116 12.28 -5.43 -3.71
N ARG A 117 12.04 -6.73 -3.94
CA ARG A 117 11.72 -7.28 -5.26
C ARG A 117 10.32 -6.87 -5.74
N LEU A 118 9.45 -6.45 -4.83
CA LEU A 118 8.10 -5.96 -5.15
C LEU A 118 8.08 -4.49 -5.55
N VAL A 119 9.12 -3.73 -5.20
CA VAL A 119 9.23 -2.30 -5.53
C VAL A 119 9.11 -2.03 -7.03
N PRO A 120 9.85 -2.70 -7.95
CA PRO A 120 9.68 -2.47 -9.38
C PRO A 120 8.30 -2.87 -9.90
N VAL A 121 7.66 -3.88 -9.29
CA VAL A 121 6.30 -4.31 -9.67
C VAL A 121 5.27 -3.25 -9.27
N VAL A 122 5.39 -2.69 -8.07
CA VAL A 122 4.58 -1.55 -7.63
C VAL A 122 4.81 -0.34 -8.54
N GLY A 123 6.07 -0.01 -8.82
CA GLY A 123 6.45 1.07 -9.73
C GLY A 123 5.76 0.95 -11.09
N ALA A 124 5.88 -0.20 -11.74
CA ALA A 124 5.29 -0.45 -13.06
C ALA A 124 3.76 -0.36 -13.06
N LEU A 125 3.08 -0.95 -12.06
CA LEU A 125 1.61 -0.90 -11.97
C LEU A 125 1.08 0.51 -11.71
N MET A 126 1.84 1.34 -11.00
CA MET A 126 1.42 2.67 -10.57
C MET A 126 1.89 3.77 -11.54
N ALA A 127 2.87 3.50 -12.39
CA ALA A 127 3.52 4.47 -13.28
C ALA A 127 2.56 5.34 -14.11
N PRO A 128 1.45 4.82 -14.67
CA PRO A 128 0.53 5.66 -15.47
C PRO A 128 -0.09 6.82 -14.67
N SER A 129 -0.28 6.63 -13.37
CA SER A 129 -0.87 7.63 -12.47
C SER A 129 0.17 8.36 -11.61
N TYR A 130 1.33 7.74 -11.41
CA TYR A 130 2.41 8.21 -10.52
C TYR A 130 3.78 8.05 -11.22
N PRO A 131 4.07 8.82 -12.28
CA PRO A 131 5.33 8.70 -13.03
C PRO A 131 6.58 8.92 -12.14
N GLU A 132 6.49 9.79 -11.14
CA GLU A 132 7.54 10.07 -10.16
C GLU A 132 7.98 8.83 -9.36
N LEU A 133 7.07 7.86 -9.19
CA LEU A 133 7.38 6.60 -8.52
C LEU A 133 8.35 5.77 -9.34
N SER A 134 8.26 5.81 -10.68
CA SER A 134 9.19 5.07 -11.54
C SER A 134 10.57 5.71 -11.55
N GLU A 135 10.65 7.04 -11.53
CA GLU A 135 11.93 7.76 -11.44
C GLU A 135 12.64 7.48 -10.11
N ALA A 136 11.91 7.51 -8.99
CA ALA A 136 12.45 7.22 -7.66
C ALA A 136 12.92 5.77 -7.52
N VAL A 137 12.22 4.81 -8.14
CA VAL A 137 12.59 3.39 -8.11
C VAL A 137 13.81 3.06 -8.98
N LEU A 138 14.10 3.87 -10.01
CA LEU A 138 15.25 3.68 -10.90
C LEU A 138 16.51 4.47 -10.48
N ALA A 139 16.39 5.34 -9.45
CA ALA A 139 17.45 6.25 -9.04
C ALA A 139 18.39 5.73 -7.92
N GLU A 140 18.15 4.54 -7.36
CA GLU A 140 18.99 3.84 -6.38
C GLU A 140 19.24 2.38 -6.79
#